data_AF-A0A7C3M3U5-F1
#
_entry.id   AF-A0A7C3M3U5-F1
#
_cell.length_a   1.000
_cell.length_b   1.000
_cell.length_c   1.000
_cell.angle_alpha   90.00
_cell.angle_beta   90.00
_cell.angle_gamma   90.00
#
_symmetry.space_group_name_H-M   'P 1'
#
loop_
_entity.id
_entity.type
_entity.pdbx_description
1 polymer ?
#
loop_
_entity_poly.entity_id
_entity_poly.type
_entity_poly.pdbx_seq_one_letter_code
_entity_poly.pdbx_strand_id
1 'polypeptide(L)' 'MSHLCRIVEKKEISLWKRILIRLLGKYPAFVTDPYGYGNIEYYYGFCRKHGYYVDYLHGYREEIRCPLCED' A
#
# COMPACT_ATOMS: atom_id res chain seq x y z
N MET A 1 -13.10 -0.79 -18.53
CA MET A 1 -12.29 0.40 -18.17
C MET A 1 -11.59 0.07 -16.86
N SER A 2 -10.33 -0.35 -16.95
CA SER A 2 -9.48 -0.66 -15.79
C SER A 2 -9.14 0.64 -15.09
N HIS A 3 -9.80 0.92 -13.96
CA HIS A 3 -9.47 2.06 -13.13
C HIS A 3 -8.05 1.87 -12.59
N LEU A 4 -7.13 2.65 -13.15
CA LEU A 4 -5.70 2.60 -12.89
C LEU A 4 -5.41 3.00 -11.45
N CYS A 5 -5.34 2.03 -10.55
CA CYS A 5 -4.58 2.19 -9.32
C CYS A 5 -3.13 2.46 -9.73
N ARG A 6 -2.71 3.72 -9.74
CA ARG A 6 -1.33 4.08 -10.04
C ARG A 6 -0.47 3.71 -8.85
N ILE A 7 0.57 2.92 -9.09
CA ILE A 7 1.64 2.70 -8.11
C ILE A 7 2.23 4.08 -7.77
N VAL A 8 2.08 4.50 -6.52
CA VAL A 8 2.60 5.78 -6.05
C VAL A 8 4.12 5.68 -6.04
N GLU A 9 4.79 6.55 -6.79
CA GLU A 9 6.24 6.56 -6.78
C GLU A 9 6.75 7.02 -5.41
N LYS A 10 7.92 6.52 -5.00
CA LYS A 10 8.56 6.91 -3.73
C LYS A 10 8.57 8.42 -3.53
N LYS A 11 8.81 9.21 -4.59
CA LYS A 11 8.89 10.68 -4.59
C LYS A 11 7.58 11.36 -4.19
N GLU A 12 6.46 10.69 -4.38
CA GLU A 12 5.12 11.21 -4.13
C GLU A 12 4.66 10.93 -2.69
N ILE A 13 5.38 10.07 -1.98
CA ILE A 13 5.20 9.84 -0.54
C ILE A 13 5.96 10.92 0.23
N SER A 14 5.22 11.75 0.96
CA SER A 14 5.79 12.79 1.83
C SER A 14 6.75 12.21 2.88
N LEU A 15 7.74 13.02 3.30
CA LEU A 15 8.74 12.60 4.28
C LEU A 15 8.11 12.08 5.59
N TRP A 16 7.04 12.74 6.04
CA TRP A 16 6.30 12.33 7.23
C TRP A 16 5.65 10.96 7.09
N LYS A 17 4.97 10.70 5.96
CA LYS A 17 4.40 9.38 5.68
C LYS A 17 5.48 8.29 5.64
N ARG A 18 6.63 8.57 5.03
CA ARG A 18 7.79 7.65 5.00
C ARG A 18 8.30 7.29 6.39
N ILE A 19 8.32 8.24 7.31
CA ILE A 19 8.71 8.00 8.71
C ILE A 19 7.66 7.15 9.41
N LEU A 20 6.38 7.49 9.28
CA LEU A 20 5.28 6.72 9.87
C LEU A 20 5.26 5.27 9.40
N ILE A 21 5.45 5.02 8.10
CA ILE A 21 5.53 3.67 7.54
C ILE A 21 6.72 2.89 8.13
N ARG A 22 7.87 3.53 8.36
CA ARG A 22 9.02 2.87 8.99
C ARG A 22 8.78 2.46 10.43
N LEU A 23 7.95 3.22 11.16
CA LEU A 23 7.64 2.95 12.57
C LEU A 23 6.48 1.96 12.73
N LEU A 24 5.43 2.09 11.91
CA LEU A 24 4.18 1.35 12.04
C LEU A 24 4.06 0.17 11.05
N GLY A 25 4.96 0.06 10.08
CA GLY A 25 4.95 -0.96 9.03
C GLY A 25 3.90 -0.68 7.96
N LYS A 26 2.62 -0.70 8.34
CA LYS A 26 1.48 -0.39 7.47
C LYS A 26 0.89 0.99 7.78
N TYR A 27 0.67 1.82 6.75
CA TYR A 27 0.02 3.13 6.90
C TYR A 27 -1.02 3.33 5.79
N PRO A 28 -2.27 3.76 6.08
CA PRO A 28 -3.31 3.87 5.06
C PRO A 28 -2.90 4.84 3.95
N ALA A 29 -3.03 4.38 2.71
CA ALA A 29 -2.68 5.13 1.52
C ALA A 29 -3.90 5.85 0.95
N PHE A 30 -4.95 5.09 0.66
CA PHE A 30 -6.23 5.56 0.15
C PHE A 30 -7.25 4.43 0.24
N VAL A 31 -8.52 4.81 0.18
CA VAL A 31 -9.64 3.88 0.13
C VAL A 31 -10.37 4.11 -1.19
N THR A 32 -10.68 3.04 -1.92
CA THR A 32 -11.42 3.13 -3.17
C THR A 32 -12.63 2.22 -3.13
N ASP A 33 -13.81 2.77 -3.42
CA ASP A 33 -15.02 2.01 -3.73
C ASP A 33 -15.46 2.38 -5.15
N PRO A 34 -14.95 1.69 -6.17
CA PRO A 34 -15.23 2.04 -7.55
C PRO A 34 -16.65 1.67 -8.01
N TYR A 35 -17.41 0.87 -7.23
CA TYR A 35 -18.67 0.30 -7.71
C TYR A 35 -19.77 0.15 -6.64
N GLY A 36 -19.58 0.63 -5.41
CA GLY A 36 -20.57 0.50 -4.33
C GLY A 36 -20.59 -0.88 -3.66
N TYR A 37 -19.63 -1.76 -3.97
CA TYR A 37 -19.59 -3.15 -3.49
C TYR A 37 -18.65 -3.34 -2.29
N GLY A 38 -17.88 -2.31 -1.92
CA GLY A 38 -16.98 -2.36 -0.79
C GLY A 38 -15.73 -1.52 -1.00
N ASN A 39 -15.39 -0.75 0.04
CA ASN A 39 -14.15 0.00 0.12
C ASN A 39 -12.95 -0.95 0.18
N ILE A 40 -12.08 -0.94 -0.83
CA ILE A 40 -10.76 -1.57 -0.77
C ILE A 40 -9.78 -0.55 -0.19
N GLU A 41 -9.25 -0.86 0.98
CA GLU A 41 -8.25 -0.05 1.65
C GLU A 41 -6.85 -0.46 1.17
N TYR A 42 -6.16 0.49 0.56
CA TYR A 42 -4.75 0.36 0.20
C TYR A 42 -3.88 0.95 1.30
N TYR A 43 -2.76 0.29 1.56
CA TYR A 43 -1.80 0.61 2.60
C TYR A 43 -0.41 0.76 2.00
N TYR A 44 0.35 1.71 2.53
CA TYR A 44 1.79 1.79 2.31
C TYR A 44 2.51 0.77 3.19
N GLY A 45 3.42 0.03 2.59
CA GLY A 45 4.38 -0.84 3.26
C GLY A 45 5.83 -0.39 3.06
N PHE A 46 6.73 -0.83 3.94
CA PHE A 46 8.17 -0.72 3.74
C PHE A 46 8.83 -2.09 3.79
N CYS A 47 9.45 -2.47 2.67
CA CYS A 47 10.35 -3.60 2.58
C CYS A 47 11.78 -3.13 2.76
N ARG A 48 12.55 -3.80 3.64
CA ARG A 48 13.98 -3.49 3.83
C ARG A 48 14.80 -3.71 2.56
N LYS A 49 14.39 -4.64 1.68
CA LYS A 49 15.08 -4.97 0.43
C LYS A 49 14.66 -4.06 -0.73
N HIS A 50 13.36 -3.87 -0.94
CA HIS A 50 12.82 -3.20 -2.14
C HIS A 50 12.32 -1.78 -1.90
N GLY A 51 12.29 -1.32 -0.64
CA GLY A 51 11.83 0.02 -0.28
C GLY A 51 10.32 0.12 -0.05
N TYR A 52 9.75 1.30 -0.30
CA TYR A 52 8.33 1.56 -0.09
C TYR A 52 7.48 0.96 -1.22
N TYR A 53 6.35 0.38 -0.86
CA TYR A 53 5.37 -0.17 -1.79
C TYR A 53 3.94 0.17 -1.33
N VAL A 54 2.97 0.01 -2.22
CA VAL A 54 1.54 0.15 -1.92
C VAL A 54 0.87 -1.16 -2.24
N ASP A 55 0.07 -1.66 -1.31
CA ASP A 55 -0.68 -2.89 -1.48
C ASP A 55 -1.96 -2.89 -0.63
N TYR A 56 -2.90 -3.79 -0.91
CA TYR A 56 -4.06 -4.02 -0.05
C TYR A 56 -3.78 -5.17 0.93
N LEU A 57 -4.66 -5.34 1.92
CA LEU A 57 -4.51 -6.39 2.92
C LEU A 57 -4.87 -7.75 2.31
N HIS A 58 -3.96 -8.72 2.41
CA HIS A 58 -4.15 -10.06 1.86
C HIS A 58 -4.57 -11.07 2.92
N GLY A 59 -5.49 -11.95 2.53
CA GLY A 59 -5.92 -13.11 3.30
C GLY A 59 -6.64 -12.79 4.60
N TYR A 60 -6.97 -13.84 5.37
CA TYR A 60 -7.71 -13.72 6.64
C TYR A 60 -6.94 -12.97 7.74
N ARG A 61 -5.62 -12.90 7.63
CA ARG A 61 -4.74 -12.25 8.63
C ARG A 61 -4.51 -10.77 8.37
N GLU A 62 -5.06 -10.23 7.27
CA GLU A 62 -4.97 -8.82 6.92
C GLU A 62 -3.52 -8.29 6.96
N GLU A 63 -2.65 -8.98 6.23
CA GLU A 63 -1.24 -8.62 6.12
C GLU A 63 -0.93 -7.99 4.76
N ILE A 64 -0.08 -6.98 4.77
CA ILE A 64 0.51 -6.44 3.54
C ILE A 64 1.78 -7.22 3.21
N ARG A 65 1.97 -7.55 1.93
CA ARG A 65 3.16 -8.27 1.48
C ARG A 65 3.84 -7.46 0.39
N CYS A 66 5.18 -7.50 0.38
CA CYS A 66 5.91 -6.80 -0.66
C CYS A 66 5.81 -7.62 -1.95
N PRO A 67 5.16 -7.13 -3.01
CA PRO A 67 4.95 -7.93 -4.23
C PRO A 67 6.29 -8.36 -4.85
N LEU A 68 7.30 -7.48 -4.79
CA LEU A 68 8.65 -7.75 -5.28
C LEU A 68 9.43 -8.81 -4.48
N CYS A 69 8.96 -9.21 -3.30
CA CYS A 69 9.57 -10.31 -2.54
C CYS A 69 8.90 -11.66 -2.81
N GLU A 70 7.69 -11.65 -3.36
CA GLU A 70 6.92 -12.86 -3.66
C GLU A 70 7.16 -13.36 -5.10
N ASP A 71 7.91 -12.60 -5.92
CA ASP A 71 8.50 -13.02 -7.20
C ASP A 71 9.91 -13.63 -7.03
#